data_AF-A0A3M0W492-F1
#
_entry.id   AF-A0A3M0W492-F1
#
_cell.length_a   1.000
_cell.length_b   1.000
_cell.length_c   1.000
_cell.angle_alpha   90.00
_cell.angle_beta   90.00
_cell.angle_gamma   90.00
#
_symmetry.space_group_name_H-M   'P 1'
#
loop_
_entity.id
_entity.type
_entity.pdbx_description
1 polymer ?
#
loop_
_entity_poly.entity_id
_entity_poly.type
_entity_poly.pdbx_seq_one_letter_code
_entity_poly.pdbx_strand_id
1 'polypeptide(L)'
;MFVPRLPRLYGSVLRWLALLAILAHSFYIVRVCHDLSHRLEWTLDLVTTFRGLNWNFRSSSFPNLDEDGGNPRRSLAQIQRQALFNLVCCYLAIDVMKALHSDDEFFSGTISFHDPPSSAIYGTNPFVFMLARLGITILSVYAALSFLFQLSPIFFTIILPSLIPYPFLLRLTHTPLLTPSVYEPFFGPLLPSVFSKGISGFWGAFWHSLLRFGILHPSAYIIKRYRLDPASTTTRTIQVLSAFCLSGAIHGLGSYTSFPPVPGSTRPLSKTFLFFLAQGIGILIQGYATRAIGSRSFPVVLRQVGNLVYTLIFLVFTAPMLTEDTARCGVWLFEPLPVSLVRGVRGQGWRRWNRAWLGRWEDPEGRWWESGHGAF
;
A
#
# COMPACT_ATOMS: atom_id res chain seq x y z
N MET A 1 -23.06 27.43 -17.80
CA MET A 1 -21.64 26.99 -17.72
C MET A 1 -21.11 27.48 -16.38
N PHE A 2 -21.33 26.70 -15.32
CA PHE A 2 -21.00 27.06 -13.94
C PHE A 2 -19.66 26.41 -13.58
N VAL A 3 -18.62 27.22 -13.40
CA VAL A 3 -17.34 26.79 -12.84
C VAL A 3 -17.55 26.64 -11.32
N PRO A 4 -17.41 25.45 -10.73
CA PRO A 4 -17.43 25.34 -9.29
C PRO A 4 -16.11 25.92 -8.77
N ARG A 5 -16.19 26.91 -7.87
CA ARG A 5 -15.03 27.42 -7.13
C ARG A 5 -14.40 26.27 -6.34
N LEU A 6 -13.17 25.92 -6.70
CA LEU A 6 -12.30 25.02 -5.93
C LEU A 6 -12.12 25.56 -4.49
N PRO A 7 -12.17 24.70 -3.45
CA PRO A 7 -11.79 25.11 -2.12
C PRO A 7 -10.29 25.42 -2.07
N ARG A 8 -9.95 26.60 -1.55
CA ARG A 8 -8.58 27.08 -1.31
C ARG A 8 -7.76 26.03 -0.54
N LEU A 9 -6.84 25.34 -1.21
CA LEU A 9 -5.86 24.43 -0.60
C LEU A 9 -4.44 24.98 -0.74
N TYR A 10 -4.22 26.16 -0.17
CA TYR A 10 -2.88 26.73 -0.06
C TYR A 10 -2.18 26.20 1.19
N GLY A 11 -1.04 25.55 0.99
CA GLY A 11 -0.06 25.24 2.04
C GLY A 11 0.25 23.76 2.26
N SER A 12 -0.44 22.81 1.63
CA SER A 12 -0.32 21.38 1.94
C SER A 12 0.99 20.75 1.47
N VAL A 13 1.47 21.00 0.24
CA VAL A 13 2.67 20.32 -0.30
C VAL A 13 3.97 20.74 0.41
N LEU A 14 4.16 22.03 0.68
CA LEU A 14 5.27 22.54 1.49
C LEU A 14 5.17 22.09 2.95
N ARG A 15 3.95 21.94 3.49
CA ARG A 15 3.73 21.35 4.82
C ARG A 15 3.97 19.83 4.84
N TRP A 16 3.75 19.11 3.73
CA TRP A 16 4.07 17.69 3.59
C TRP A 16 5.56 17.44 3.51
N LEU A 17 6.31 18.27 2.76
CA LEU A 17 7.77 18.25 2.77
C LEU A 17 8.32 18.68 4.13
N ALA A 18 7.71 19.65 4.79
CA ALA A 18 8.05 20.00 6.17
C ALA A 18 7.68 18.89 7.16
N LEU A 19 6.58 18.16 6.97
CA LEU A 19 6.19 17.00 7.80
C LEU A 19 7.12 15.82 7.58
N LEU A 20 7.55 15.54 6.35
CA LEU A 20 8.60 14.58 6.04
C LEU A 20 9.94 15.01 6.64
N ALA A 21 10.27 16.30 6.61
CA ALA A 21 11.46 16.85 7.25
C ALA A 21 11.38 16.85 8.79
N ILE A 22 10.20 17.05 9.39
CA ILE A 22 9.96 16.98 10.84
C ILE A 22 9.93 15.52 11.33
N LEU A 23 9.37 14.61 10.52
CA LEU A 23 9.48 13.16 10.74
C LEU A 23 10.94 12.73 10.62
N ALA A 24 11.68 13.26 9.64
CA ALA A 24 13.13 13.07 9.52
C ALA A 24 13.89 13.60 10.74
N HIS A 25 13.48 14.76 11.28
CA HIS A 25 14.06 15.36 12.49
C HIS A 25 13.78 14.58 13.77
N SER A 26 12.75 13.72 13.76
CA SER A 26 12.38 12.86 14.89
C SER A 26 13.19 11.55 14.93
N PHE A 27 13.98 11.25 13.89
CA PHE A 27 14.95 10.16 13.88
C PHE A 27 16.24 10.65 14.57
N TYR A 28 16.38 10.23 15.83
CA TYR A 28 17.46 10.50 16.80
C TYR A 28 18.66 11.38 16.35
N ILE A 29 18.83 12.46 17.12
CA ILE A 29 19.94 13.42 17.18
C ILE A 29 21.30 12.71 17.32
N VAL A 30 22.26 13.03 16.43
CA VAL A 30 23.65 13.54 16.66
C VAL A 30 24.45 13.29 15.37
N ARG A 31 24.32 14.20 14.40
CA ARG A 31 25.44 14.78 13.65
C ARG A 31 24.88 16.02 12.97
N VAL A 32 25.37 17.18 13.37
CA VAL A 32 25.08 18.42 12.66
C VAL A 32 25.51 18.19 11.22
N CYS A 33 24.57 18.22 10.27
CA CYS A 33 24.90 18.09 8.85
C CYS A 33 25.62 19.38 8.43
N HIS A 34 26.95 19.32 8.36
CA HIS A 34 27.80 20.48 8.09
C HIS A 34 27.75 20.96 6.64
N ASP A 35 27.42 20.09 5.67
CA ASP A 35 27.33 20.44 4.25
C ASP A 35 26.13 19.79 3.53
N LEU A 36 25.88 20.24 2.29
CA LEU A 36 24.78 19.75 1.45
C LEU A 36 24.99 18.31 0.98
N SER A 37 26.24 17.89 0.77
CA SER A 37 26.58 16.53 0.30
C SER A 37 26.14 15.48 1.32
N HIS A 38 26.45 15.71 2.59
CA HIS A 38 26.06 14.84 3.69
C HIS A 38 24.54 14.77 3.86
N ARG A 39 23.81 15.89 3.64
CA ARG A 39 22.34 15.88 3.66
C ARG A 39 21.74 15.08 2.51
N LEU A 40 22.33 15.19 1.32
CA LEU A 40 21.91 14.45 0.14
C LEU A 40 22.13 12.96 0.36
N GLU A 41 23.31 12.56 0.85
CA GLU A 41 23.64 11.19 1.20
C GLU A 41 22.64 10.60 2.22
N TRP A 42 22.34 11.32 3.31
CA TRP A 42 21.33 10.90 4.29
C TRP A 42 19.94 10.76 3.70
N THR A 43 19.54 11.70 2.85
CA THR A 43 18.24 11.67 2.20
C THR A 43 18.16 10.49 1.26
N LEU A 44 19.19 10.26 0.45
CA LEU A 44 19.30 9.11 -0.46
C LEU A 44 19.28 7.80 0.32
N ASP A 45 19.99 7.72 1.44
CA ASP A 45 19.97 6.55 2.30
C ASP A 45 18.56 6.27 2.83
N LEU A 46 17.89 7.28 3.39
CA LEU A 46 16.55 7.16 3.94
C LEU A 46 15.50 6.76 2.89
N VAL A 47 15.56 7.31 1.67
CA VAL A 47 14.58 7.00 0.61
C VAL A 47 14.88 5.70 -0.12
N THR A 48 16.11 5.19 -0.07
CA THR A 48 16.48 3.90 -0.68
C THR A 48 16.38 2.74 0.31
N THR A 49 16.40 3.00 1.62
CA THR A 49 16.19 2.01 2.68
C THR A 49 14.72 1.90 3.12
N PHE A 50 13.88 1.29 2.29
CA PHE A 50 12.44 1.12 2.60
C PHE A 50 12.14 0.35 3.89
N ARG A 51 13.14 -0.28 4.50
CA ARG A 51 13.01 -1.16 5.68
C ARG A 51 13.91 -0.74 6.85
N GLY A 52 14.57 0.40 6.72
CA GLY A 52 15.47 0.90 7.77
C GLY A 52 16.67 0.01 8.02
N LEU A 53 17.17 -0.68 6.99
CA LEU A 53 18.44 -1.40 7.11
C LEU A 53 19.53 -0.36 7.37
N ASN A 54 20.31 -0.55 8.43
CA ASN A 54 21.26 0.40 9.03
C ASN A 54 20.64 1.56 9.83
N TRP A 55 19.31 1.56 10.02
CA TRP A 55 18.63 2.55 10.85
C TRP A 55 18.12 1.91 12.15
N ASN A 56 18.04 2.71 13.22
CA ASN A 56 17.51 2.31 14.53
C ASN A 56 16.03 1.87 14.50
N PHE A 57 15.42 1.93 13.33
CA PHE A 57 14.03 1.78 13.06
C PHE A 57 13.76 0.52 12.21
N ARG A 58 14.83 -0.23 11.90
CA ARG A 58 14.84 -1.56 11.29
C ARG A 58 13.80 -2.46 11.93
N SER A 59 13.02 -3.14 11.09
CA SER A 59 12.12 -4.20 11.58
C SER A 59 12.93 -5.37 12.13
N SER A 60 12.56 -5.86 13.32
CA SER A 60 13.22 -7.01 13.98
C SER A 60 13.12 -8.32 13.22
N SER A 61 12.31 -8.38 12.15
CA SER A 61 12.20 -9.54 11.27
C SER A 61 13.30 -9.61 10.21
N PHE A 62 14.18 -8.60 10.14
CA PHE A 62 15.30 -8.55 9.20
C PHE A 62 16.62 -8.88 9.89
N PRO A 63 17.51 -9.62 9.20
CA PRO A 63 18.80 -10.00 9.76
C PRO A 63 19.65 -8.78 10.11
N ASN A 64 20.44 -8.91 11.17
CA ASN A 64 21.40 -7.89 11.53
C ASN A 64 22.67 -8.10 10.73
N LEU A 65 22.99 -7.15 9.83
CA LEU A 65 24.14 -7.29 8.92
C LEU A 65 25.47 -7.42 9.67
N ASP A 66 25.56 -6.87 10.88
CA ASP A 66 26.77 -6.93 11.71
C ASP A 66 26.87 -8.22 12.56
N GLU A 67 25.75 -8.88 12.87
CA GLU A 67 25.73 -10.06 13.77
C GLU A 67 25.57 -11.39 13.02
N ASP A 68 24.90 -11.42 11.86
CA ASP A 68 24.44 -12.67 11.23
C ASP A 68 25.44 -13.35 10.28
N GLY A 69 26.73 -12.96 10.27
CA GLY A 69 27.80 -13.77 9.67
C GLY A 69 27.57 -14.20 8.20
N GLY A 70 26.85 -13.38 7.43
CA GLY A 70 27.04 -13.25 5.98
C GLY A 70 26.73 -14.43 5.07
N ASN A 71 25.92 -15.43 5.45
CA ASN A 71 25.40 -16.40 4.47
C ASN A 71 23.98 -16.01 4.04
N PRO A 72 23.82 -15.21 2.97
CA PRO A 72 22.50 -14.84 2.51
C PRO A 72 21.75 -16.10 2.08
N ARG A 73 20.53 -16.29 2.60
CA ARG A 73 19.65 -17.43 2.25
C ARG A 73 19.39 -17.54 0.74
N ARG A 74 19.58 -16.43 0.00
CA ARG A 74 19.41 -16.31 -1.45
C ARG A 74 20.56 -15.53 -2.05
N SER A 75 21.05 -15.96 -3.21
CA SER A 75 22.05 -15.20 -3.97
C SER A 75 21.42 -13.99 -4.68
N LEU A 76 22.24 -12.99 -5.04
CA LEU A 76 21.77 -11.82 -5.78
C LEU A 76 21.14 -12.22 -7.12
N ALA A 77 21.74 -13.17 -7.84
CA ALA A 77 21.20 -13.69 -9.10
C ALA A 77 19.82 -14.36 -8.92
N GLN A 78 19.58 -15.04 -7.81
CA GLN A 78 18.26 -15.60 -7.50
C GLN A 78 17.23 -14.49 -7.29
N ILE A 79 17.59 -13.41 -6.61
CA ILE A 79 16.71 -12.24 -6.41
C ILE A 79 16.39 -11.57 -7.74
N GLN A 80 17.39 -11.32 -8.57
CA GLN A 80 17.21 -10.72 -9.90
C GLN A 80 16.26 -11.56 -10.77
N ARG A 81 16.51 -12.87 -10.88
CA ARG A 81 15.65 -13.79 -11.66
C ARG A 81 14.23 -13.83 -11.10
N GLN A 82 14.07 -13.90 -9.78
CA GLN A 82 12.75 -13.91 -9.16
C GLN A 82 12.01 -12.60 -9.38
N ALA A 83 12.70 -11.46 -9.27
CA ALA A 83 12.10 -10.14 -9.48
C ALA A 83 11.62 -9.98 -10.93
N LEU A 84 12.43 -10.39 -11.92
CA LEU A 84 12.05 -10.39 -13.33
C LEU A 84 10.85 -11.30 -13.60
N PHE A 85 10.88 -12.54 -13.07
CA PHE A 85 9.76 -13.48 -13.21
C PHE A 85 8.47 -12.92 -12.58
N ASN A 86 8.57 -12.38 -11.36
CA ASN A 86 7.44 -11.77 -10.67
C ASN A 86 6.93 -10.54 -11.42
N LEU A 87 7.80 -9.71 -12.01
CA LEU A 87 7.40 -8.56 -12.80
C LEU A 87 6.54 -8.99 -13.98
N VAL A 88 6.96 -10.01 -14.72
CA VAL A 88 6.18 -10.57 -15.85
C VAL A 88 4.85 -11.14 -15.36
N CYS A 89 4.85 -11.93 -14.29
CA CYS A 89 3.60 -12.49 -13.74
C CYS A 89 2.63 -11.40 -13.27
N CYS A 90 3.13 -10.36 -12.59
CA CYS A 90 2.31 -9.25 -12.14
C CYS A 90 1.81 -8.40 -13.31
N TYR A 91 2.62 -8.22 -14.37
CA TYR A 91 2.19 -7.56 -15.60
C TYR A 91 0.99 -8.28 -16.21
N LEU A 92 1.09 -9.60 -16.40
CA LEU A 92 0.00 -10.41 -16.94
C LEU A 92 -1.24 -10.40 -16.03
N ALA A 93 -1.04 -10.45 -14.71
CA ALA A 93 -2.14 -10.36 -13.75
C ALA A 93 -2.86 -9.02 -13.84
N ILE A 94 -2.12 -7.89 -13.90
CA ILE A 94 -2.70 -6.56 -14.09
C ILE A 94 -3.43 -6.50 -15.43
N ASP A 95 -2.89 -7.11 -16.49
CA ASP A 95 -3.52 -7.11 -17.80
C ASP A 95 -4.89 -7.80 -17.81
N VAL A 96 -4.97 -8.97 -17.16
CA VAL A 96 -6.24 -9.68 -16.93
C VAL A 96 -7.19 -8.82 -16.09
N MET A 97 -6.72 -8.27 -14.97
CA MET A 97 -7.55 -7.44 -14.09
C MET A 97 -8.11 -6.20 -14.81
N LYS A 98 -7.29 -5.54 -15.63
CA LYS A 98 -7.71 -4.38 -16.44
C LYS A 98 -8.75 -4.76 -17.50
N ALA A 99 -8.67 -5.96 -18.07
CA ALA A 99 -9.70 -6.46 -18.96
C ALA A 99 -11.02 -6.77 -18.22
N LEU A 100 -10.95 -7.28 -16.98
CA LEU A 100 -12.14 -7.49 -16.16
C LEU A 100 -12.78 -6.17 -15.72
N HIS A 101 -11.96 -5.14 -15.40
CA HIS A 101 -12.46 -3.80 -15.09
C HIS A 101 -13.24 -3.19 -16.26
N SER A 102 -12.84 -3.45 -17.52
CA SER A 102 -13.58 -2.94 -18.68
C SER A 102 -14.92 -3.64 -18.91
N ASP A 103 -15.14 -4.81 -18.30
CA ASP A 103 -16.38 -5.57 -18.46
C ASP A 103 -17.46 -5.18 -17.43
N ASP A 104 -17.14 -4.37 -16.42
CA ASP A 104 -18.10 -3.95 -15.39
C ASP A 104 -17.97 -2.46 -15.10
N GLU A 105 -19.03 -1.72 -15.42
CA GLU A 105 -19.15 -0.27 -15.24
C GLU A 105 -18.86 0.18 -13.79
N PHE A 106 -19.03 -0.70 -12.80
CA PHE A 106 -18.65 -0.40 -11.42
C PHE A 106 -17.20 0.08 -11.32
N PHE A 107 -16.26 -0.55 -12.03
CA PHE A 107 -14.85 -0.15 -11.97
C PHE A 107 -14.57 1.20 -12.64
N SER A 108 -15.51 1.71 -13.46
CA SER A 108 -15.43 3.07 -13.96
C SER A 108 -15.90 4.13 -12.95
N GLY A 109 -16.44 3.71 -11.80
CA GLY A 109 -16.90 4.61 -10.74
C GLY A 109 -18.25 5.29 -11.01
N THR A 110 -18.99 4.84 -12.04
CA THR A 110 -20.25 5.45 -12.48
C THR A 110 -21.48 4.86 -11.79
N ILE A 111 -21.43 3.58 -11.40
CA ILE A 111 -22.50 2.87 -10.70
C ILE A 111 -22.08 2.47 -9.28
N SER A 112 -23.05 2.17 -8.41
CA SER A 112 -22.78 1.71 -7.05
C SER A 112 -22.37 0.23 -7.02
N PHE A 113 -21.73 -0.16 -5.92
CA PHE A 113 -21.26 -1.53 -5.69
C PHE A 113 -22.37 -2.58 -5.69
N HIS A 114 -23.60 -2.19 -5.36
CA HIS A 114 -24.76 -3.08 -5.33
C HIS A 114 -25.59 -3.06 -6.62
N ASP A 115 -25.28 -2.15 -7.55
CA ASP A 115 -26.01 -2.05 -8.81
C ASP A 115 -25.62 -3.22 -9.73
N PRO A 116 -26.58 -3.86 -10.42
CA PRO A 116 -26.30 -5.01 -11.26
C PRO A 116 -25.33 -4.63 -12.40
N PRO A 117 -24.34 -5.48 -12.74
CA PRO A 117 -23.45 -5.24 -13.86
C PRO A 117 -24.20 -5.37 -15.19
N SER A 118 -23.80 -4.59 -16.19
CA SER A 118 -24.32 -4.70 -17.55
C SER A 118 -23.81 -5.95 -18.29
N SER A 119 -22.69 -6.53 -17.85
CA SER A 119 -22.10 -7.73 -18.45
C SER A 119 -22.71 -9.02 -17.91
N ALA A 120 -23.07 -9.92 -18.83
CA ALA A 120 -23.60 -11.26 -18.53
C ALA A 120 -22.58 -12.18 -17.81
N ILE A 121 -21.28 -11.87 -17.85
CA ILE A 121 -20.20 -12.70 -17.27
C ILE A 121 -20.39 -12.90 -15.76
N TYR A 122 -20.92 -11.90 -15.07
CA TYR A 122 -21.11 -11.93 -13.62
C TYR A 122 -22.43 -12.58 -13.19
N GLY A 123 -23.30 -12.92 -14.15
CA GLY A 123 -24.65 -13.42 -13.91
C GLY A 123 -25.58 -12.38 -13.27
N THR A 124 -26.79 -12.82 -12.92
CA THR A 124 -27.83 -11.95 -12.33
C THR A 124 -27.90 -12.02 -10.80
N ASN A 125 -27.14 -12.93 -10.17
CA ASN A 125 -27.18 -13.14 -8.73
C ASN A 125 -26.37 -12.03 -8.00
N PRO A 126 -27.00 -11.23 -7.11
CA PRO A 126 -26.33 -10.13 -6.40
C PRO A 126 -25.10 -10.54 -5.61
N PHE A 127 -25.17 -11.70 -4.96
CA PHE A 127 -24.07 -12.20 -4.16
C PHE A 127 -22.85 -12.56 -5.02
N VAL A 128 -23.08 -13.12 -6.21
CA VAL A 128 -22.00 -13.55 -7.12
C VAL A 128 -21.24 -12.33 -7.65
N PHE A 129 -21.93 -11.33 -8.19
CA PHE A 129 -21.22 -10.15 -8.72
C PHE A 129 -20.57 -9.32 -7.61
N MET A 130 -21.16 -9.27 -6.40
CA MET A 130 -20.53 -8.61 -5.25
C MET A 130 -19.23 -9.28 -4.86
N LEU A 131 -19.23 -10.62 -4.74
CA LEU A 131 -18.00 -11.38 -4.46
C LEU A 131 -16.98 -11.24 -5.60
N ALA A 132 -17.42 -11.22 -6.85
CA ALA A 132 -16.55 -11.00 -7.99
C ALA A 132 -15.88 -9.62 -7.93
N ARG A 133 -16.66 -8.55 -7.67
CA ARG A 133 -16.13 -7.18 -7.50
C ARG A 133 -15.11 -7.10 -6.37
N LEU A 134 -15.41 -7.70 -5.21
CA LEU A 134 -14.46 -7.76 -4.09
C LEU A 134 -13.17 -8.51 -4.45
N GLY A 135 -13.32 -9.68 -5.08
CA GLY A 135 -12.20 -10.52 -5.52
C GLY A 135 -11.31 -9.81 -6.54
N ILE A 136 -11.91 -9.23 -7.57
CA ILE A 136 -11.20 -8.44 -8.58
C ILE A 136 -10.50 -7.25 -7.91
N THR A 137 -11.17 -6.48 -7.05
CA THR A 137 -10.54 -5.36 -6.34
C THR A 137 -9.32 -5.80 -5.55
N ILE A 138 -9.41 -6.83 -4.70
CA ILE A 138 -8.27 -7.23 -3.86
C ILE A 138 -7.12 -7.81 -4.70
N LEU A 139 -7.43 -8.57 -5.75
CA LEU A 139 -6.43 -9.10 -6.67
C LEU A 139 -5.74 -7.98 -7.47
N SER A 140 -6.50 -6.98 -7.92
CA SER A 140 -5.98 -5.78 -8.59
C SER A 140 -5.03 -5.00 -7.70
N VAL A 141 -5.41 -4.73 -6.44
CA VAL A 141 -4.53 -4.04 -5.47
C VAL A 141 -3.27 -4.87 -5.22
N TYR A 142 -3.42 -6.17 -4.98
CA TYR A 142 -2.29 -7.06 -4.72
C TYR A 142 -1.33 -7.13 -5.91
N ALA A 143 -1.84 -7.26 -7.14
CA ALA A 143 -1.04 -7.32 -8.35
C ALA A 143 -0.33 -5.99 -8.63
N ALA A 144 -1.03 -4.85 -8.47
CA ALA A 144 -0.48 -3.52 -8.67
C ALA A 144 0.64 -3.20 -7.67
N LEU A 145 0.43 -3.46 -6.37
CA LEU A 145 1.46 -3.28 -5.35
C LEU A 145 2.64 -4.22 -5.58
N SER A 146 2.37 -5.50 -5.90
CA SER A 146 3.42 -6.47 -6.21
C SER A 146 4.26 -6.02 -7.39
N PHE A 147 3.63 -5.56 -8.49
CA PHE A 147 4.31 -5.00 -9.66
C PHE A 147 5.20 -3.82 -9.29
N LEU A 148 4.65 -2.83 -8.59
CA LEU A 148 5.38 -1.64 -8.14
C LEU A 148 6.60 -2.02 -7.29
N PHE A 149 6.41 -2.95 -6.36
CA PHE A 149 7.49 -3.38 -5.47
C PHE A 149 8.57 -4.21 -6.17
N GLN A 150 8.28 -4.90 -7.28
CA GLN A 150 9.32 -5.56 -8.08
C GLN A 150 10.20 -4.57 -8.85
N LEU A 151 9.75 -3.33 -9.07
CA LEU A 151 10.59 -2.32 -9.71
C LEU A 151 11.83 -1.98 -8.86
N SER A 152 11.72 -2.05 -7.53
CA SER A 152 12.84 -1.77 -6.61
C SER A 152 14.04 -2.72 -6.82
N PRO A 153 13.94 -4.06 -6.66
CA PRO A 153 15.06 -4.95 -6.91
C PRO A 153 15.58 -4.87 -8.35
N ILE A 154 14.71 -4.69 -9.35
CA ILE A 154 15.15 -4.54 -10.75
C ILE A 154 15.99 -3.27 -10.92
N PHE A 155 15.50 -2.14 -10.40
CA PHE A 155 16.21 -0.88 -10.50
C PHE A 155 17.55 -0.94 -9.76
N PHE A 156 17.54 -1.31 -8.47
CA PHE A 156 18.74 -1.21 -7.62
C PHE A 156 19.77 -2.31 -7.87
N THR A 157 19.37 -3.50 -8.32
CA THR A 157 20.30 -4.63 -8.50
C THR A 157 20.71 -4.88 -9.95
N ILE A 158 19.99 -4.32 -10.93
CA ILE A 158 20.26 -4.54 -12.37
C ILE A 158 20.54 -3.21 -13.07
N ILE A 159 19.58 -2.28 -13.06
CA ILE A 159 19.67 -1.05 -13.86
C ILE A 159 20.74 -0.11 -13.28
N LEU A 160 20.64 0.23 -12.00
CA LEU A 160 21.52 1.20 -11.36
C LEU A 160 23.01 0.79 -11.42
N PRO A 161 23.41 -0.46 -11.12
CA PRO A 161 24.80 -0.89 -11.26
C PRO A 161 25.31 -0.93 -12.71
N SER A 162 24.41 -1.07 -13.70
CA SER A 162 24.80 -1.01 -15.11
C SER A 162 25.06 0.41 -15.60
N LEU A 163 24.48 1.41 -14.94
CA LEU A 163 24.63 2.83 -15.26
C LEU A 163 25.73 3.51 -14.45
N ILE A 164 25.92 3.08 -13.20
CA ILE A 164 26.81 3.72 -12.24
C ILE A 164 27.76 2.68 -11.64
N PRO A 165 29.09 2.87 -11.76
CA PRO A 165 30.06 1.97 -11.17
C PRO A 165 29.87 1.81 -9.65
N TYR A 166 30.01 0.59 -9.16
CA TYR A 166 29.80 0.25 -7.75
C TYR A 166 30.58 1.14 -6.74
N PRO A 167 31.86 1.51 -6.98
CA PRO A 167 32.57 2.40 -6.06
C PRO A 167 31.94 3.78 -5.90
N PHE A 168 31.22 4.28 -6.92
CA PHE A 168 30.50 5.54 -6.83
C PHE A 168 29.15 5.38 -6.11
N LEU A 169 28.45 4.26 -6.30
CA LEU A 169 27.23 3.95 -5.56
C LEU A 169 27.46 3.94 -4.05
N LEU A 170 28.58 3.36 -3.59
CA LEU A 170 28.98 3.36 -2.19
C LEU A 170 29.28 4.75 -1.61
N ARG A 171 29.52 5.76 -2.47
CA ARG A 171 29.67 7.16 -2.04
C ARG A 171 28.34 7.91 -1.98
N LEU A 172 27.31 7.42 -2.67
CA LEU A 172 25.99 8.07 -2.72
C LEU A 172 25.08 7.61 -1.59
N THR A 173 25.20 6.35 -1.16
CA THR A 173 24.37 5.78 -0.10
C THR A 173 25.12 4.69 0.65
N HIS A 174 24.92 4.65 1.96
CA HIS A 174 25.41 3.58 2.83
C HIS A 174 24.46 2.37 2.86
N THR A 175 23.31 2.45 2.21
CA THR A 175 22.37 1.36 2.07
C THR A 175 23.02 0.30 1.20
N PRO A 176 23.12 -0.95 1.67
CA PRO A 176 23.83 -1.99 0.96
C PRO A 176 22.91 -2.57 -0.13
N LEU A 177 22.67 -1.79 -1.19
CA LEU A 177 21.68 -2.05 -2.24
C LEU A 177 21.87 -3.38 -2.97
N LEU A 178 23.08 -3.96 -2.95
CA LEU A 178 23.37 -5.26 -3.56
C LEU A 178 23.27 -6.44 -2.58
N THR A 179 22.93 -6.18 -1.32
CA THR A 179 22.78 -7.22 -0.31
C THR A 179 21.42 -7.90 -0.43
N PRO A 180 21.39 -9.24 -0.60
CA PRO A 180 20.15 -9.99 -0.79
C PRO A 180 19.06 -9.76 0.28
N SER A 181 19.44 -9.60 1.54
CA SER A 181 18.52 -9.42 2.67
C SER A 181 17.69 -8.14 2.61
N VAL A 182 18.06 -7.18 1.76
CA VAL A 182 17.26 -5.97 1.49
C VAL A 182 15.91 -6.33 0.84
N TYR A 183 15.89 -7.39 0.02
CA TYR A 183 14.79 -7.75 -0.86
C TYR A 183 13.97 -8.94 -0.35
N GLU A 184 13.69 -9.02 0.96
CA GLU A 184 12.71 -9.98 1.48
C GLU A 184 11.31 -9.75 0.90
N PRO A 185 10.44 -10.77 0.86
CA PRO A 185 9.08 -10.64 0.35
C PRO A 185 8.29 -9.48 0.99
N PHE A 186 7.54 -8.75 0.18
CA PHE A 186 6.70 -7.64 0.65
C PHE A 186 5.41 -8.10 1.33
N PHE A 187 4.95 -9.31 1.01
CA PHE A 187 3.82 -9.93 1.67
C PHE A 187 4.30 -11.13 2.48
N GLY A 188 3.73 -11.29 3.67
CA GLY A 188 3.95 -12.48 4.48
C GLY A 188 3.21 -13.71 3.92
N PRO A 189 3.29 -14.86 4.59
CA PRO A 189 2.49 -16.02 4.20
C PRO A 189 1.02 -15.82 4.63
N LEU A 190 0.11 -15.70 3.65
CA LEU A 190 -1.32 -15.39 3.89
C LEU A 190 -2.00 -16.38 4.84
N LEU A 191 -2.09 -17.66 4.43
CA LEU A 191 -2.85 -18.66 5.17
C LEU A 191 -2.28 -18.91 6.58
N PRO A 192 -0.96 -19.10 6.79
CA PRO A 192 -0.39 -19.23 8.13
C PRO A 192 -0.67 -18.02 9.02
N SER A 193 -0.64 -16.81 8.46
CA SER A 193 -0.93 -15.58 9.20
C SER A 193 -2.39 -15.53 9.65
N VAL A 194 -3.34 -15.83 8.75
CA VAL A 194 -4.77 -15.81 9.05
C VAL A 194 -5.15 -16.95 9.99
N PHE A 195 -4.69 -18.18 9.76
CA PHE A 195 -5.00 -19.30 10.65
C PHE A 195 -4.48 -19.08 12.07
N SER A 196 -3.28 -18.51 12.22
CA SER A 196 -2.69 -18.29 13.55
C SER A 196 -3.28 -17.09 14.30
N LYS A 197 -3.56 -15.98 13.60
CA LYS A 197 -3.85 -14.67 14.23
C LYS A 197 -5.10 -13.97 13.71
N GLY A 198 -5.89 -14.63 12.85
CA GLY A 198 -7.12 -14.08 12.28
C GLY A 198 -6.88 -12.77 11.53
N ILE A 199 -7.76 -11.79 11.77
CA ILE A 199 -7.69 -10.49 11.08
C ILE A 199 -6.43 -9.70 11.47
N SER A 200 -5.92 -9.90 12.69
CA SER A 200 -4.64 -9.31 13.11
C SER A 200 -3.46 -9.92 12.34
N GLY A 201 -3.57 -11.19 11.93
CA GLY A 201 -2.60 -11.86 11.07
C GLY A 201 -2.65 -11.35 9.64
N PHE A 202 -3.86 -11.22 9.09
CA PHE A 202 -4.08 -10.65 7.77
C PHE A 202 -3.40 -9.28 7.62
N TRP A 203 -3.72 -8.33 8.50
CA TRP A 203 -3.16 -6.97 8.40
C TRP A 203 -1.72 -6.87 8.91
N GLY A 204 -1.41 -7.53 10.02
CA GLY A 204 -0.15 -7.32 10.74
C GLY A 204 0.99 -8.26 10.37
N ALA A 205 0.74 -9.38 9.68
CA ALA A 205 1.77 -10.32 9.27
C ALA A 205 1.79 -10.55 7.75
N PHE A 206 0.63 -10.56 7.09
CA PHE A 206 0.54 -10.70 5.63
C PHE A 206 0.64 -9.36 4.89
N TRP A 207 -0.26 -8.40 5.16
CA TRP A 207 -0.46 -7.20 4.32
C TRP A 207 0.55 -6.06 4.58
N HIS A 208 0.83 -5.70 5.84
CA HIS A 208 1.67 -4.53 6.18
C HIS A 208 3.12 -4.90 6.55
N SER A 209 3.99 -5.17 5.57
CA SER A 209 5.43 -5.25 5.84
C SER A 209 6.17 -3.91 5.62
N LEU A 210 5.77 -3.12 4.61
CA LEU A 210 6.49 -1.92 4.17
C LEU A 210 6.11 -0.67 4.98
N LEU A 211 4.81 -0.39 5.11
CA LEU A 211 4.29 0.84 5.74
C LEU A 211 4.24 0.77 7.26
N ARG A 212 4.51 -0.40 7.83
CA ARG A 212 4.35 -0.67 9.27
C ARG A 212 5.16 0.29 10.13
N PHE A 213 6.34 0.67 9.64
CA PHE A 213 7.25 1.54 10.35
C PHE A 213 6.61 2.89 10.71
N GLY A 214 6.31 3.71 9.69
CA GLY A 214 5.73 5.03 9.89
C GLY A 214 4.38 4.98 10.62
N ILE A 215 3.60 3.91 10.41
CA ILE A 215 2.28 3.77 11.00
C ILE A 215 2.31 3.46 12.50
N LEU A 216 3.31 2.72 12.99
CA LEU A 216 3.40 2.34 14.41
C LEU A 216 4.01 3.42 15.31
N HIS A 217 4.80 4.32 14.75
CA HIS A 217 5.58 5.31 15.51
C HIS A 217 4.77 6.22 16.44
N PRO A 218 3.62 6.79 16.03
CA PRO A 218 2.82 7.63 16.91
C PRO A 218 2.42 6.90 18.19
N SER A 219 2.01 5.64 18.08
CA SER A 219 1.65 4.84 19.26
C SER A 219 2.86 4.50 20.14
N ALA A 220 4.02 4.20 19.53
CA ALA A 220 5.25 3.93 20.26
C ALA A 220 5.71 5.15 21.08
N TYR A 221 5.58 6.35 20.50
CA TYR A 221 5.85 7.61 21.21
C TYR A 221 4.94 7.77 22.43
N ILE A 222 3.62 7.58 22.27
CA ILE A 222 2.64 7.69 23.37
C ILE A 222 2.99 6.70 24.49
N ILE A 223 3.21 5.43 24.16
CA ILE A 223 3.53 4.37 25.13
C ILE A 223 4.79 4.73 25.92
N LYS A 224 5.85 5.17 25.23
CA LYS A 224 7.11 5.58 25.88
C LYS A 224 6.93 6.83 26.74
N ARG A 225 6.23 7.84 26.24
CA ARG A 225 6.04 9.14 26.91
C ARG A 225 5.26 9.02 28.22
N TYR A 226 4.27 8.12 28.25
CA TYR A 226 3.41 7.87 29.42
C TYR A 226 3.81 6.62 30.20
N ARG A 227 4.93 5.96 29.84
CA ARG A 227 5.45 4.74 30.50
C ARG A 227 4.40 3.65 30.65
N LEU A 228 3.57 3.45 29.63
CA LEU A 228 2.53 2.42 29.64
C LEU A 228 3.16 1.04 29.56
N ASP A 229 2.60 0.07 30.29
CA ASP A 229 3.04 -1.32 30.23
C ASP A 229 2.83 -1.89 28.81
N PRO A 230 3.90 -2.32 28.11
CA PRO A 230 3.81 -2.91 26.77
C PRO A 230 2.95 -4.18 26.70
N ALA A 231 2.83 -4.93 27.80
CA ALA A 231 2.03 -6.15 27.86
C ALA A 231 0.53 -5.87 28.09
N SER A 232 0.18 -4.65 28.51
CA SER A 232 -1.19 -4.30 28.86
C SER A 232 -2.12 -4.26 27.64
N THR A 233 -3.39 -4.58 27.90
CA THR A 233 -4.45 -4.50 26.90
C THR A 233 -4.70 -3.06 26.44
N THR A 234 -4.51 -2.09 27.33
CA THR A 234 -4.58 -0.66 27.01
C THR A 234 -3.53 -0.29 25.97
N THR A 235 -2.27 -0.67 26.18
CA THR A 235 -1.20 -0.44 25.19
C THR A 235 -1.53 -1.07 23.85
N ARG A 236 -2.00 -2.33 23.84
CA ARG A 236 -2.40 -2.99 22.59
C ARG A 236 -3.53 -2.24 21.88
N THR A 237 -4.50 -1.72 22.62
CA THR A 237 -5.63 -0.96 22.10
C THR A 237 -5.17 0.35 21.46
N ILE A 238 -4.31 1.11 22.14
CA ILE A 238 -3.71 2.35 21.62
C ILE A 238 -2.97 2.05 20.31
N GLN A 239 -2.11 1.03 20.29
CA GLN A 239 -1.35 0.68 19.08
C GLN A 239 -2.25 0.38 17.89
N VAL A 240 -3.27 -0.46 18.06
CA VAL A 240 -4.17 -0.86 16.98
C VAL A 240 -4.98 0.33 16.50
N LEU A 241 -5.62 1.08 17.40
CA LEU A 241 -6.44 2.22 17.01
C LEU A 241 -5.62 3.33 16.37
N SER A 242 -4.47 3.70 16.93
CA SER A 242 -3.59 4.71 16.31
C SER A 242 -3.15 4.30 14.91
N ALA A 243 -2.75 3.03 14.73
CA ALA A 243 -2.29 2.54 13.43
C ALA A 243 -3.41 2.60 12.36
N PHE A 244 -4.62 2.15 12.70
CA PHE A 244 -5.73 2.13 11.76
C PHE A 244 -6.41 3.49 11.56
N CYS A 245 -6.41 4.38 12.56
CA CYS A 245 -6.81 5.77 12.38
C CYS A 245 -5.87 6.50 11.42
N LEU A 246 -4.55 6.34 11.60
CA LEU A 246 -3.58 6.97 10.71
C LEU A 246 -3.66 6.40 9.29
N SER A 247 -3.79 5.08 9.17
CA SER A 247 -4.00 4.41 7.88
C SER A 247 -5.27 4.94 7.19
N GLY A 248 -6.38 5.02 7.92
CA GLY A 248 -7.64 5.58 7.41
C GLY A 248 -7.51 7.04 7.00
N ALA A 249 -6.76 7.85 7.75
CA ALA A 249 -6.54 9.25 7.41
C ALA A 249 -5.74 9.39 6.10
N ILE A 250 -4.66 8.62 5.93
CA ILE A 250 -3.83 8.64 4.72
C ILE A 250 -4.67 8.25 3.49
N HIS A 251 -5.42 7.15 3.57
CA HIS A 251 -6.24 6.70 2.44
C HIS A 251 -7.44 7.61 2.20
N GLY A 252 -8.06 8.14 3.25
CA GLY A 252 -9.14 9.13 3.15
C GLY A 252 -8.67 10.42 2.48
N LEU A 253 -7.45 10.88 2.78
CA LEU A 253 -6.84 12.00 2.07
C LEU A 253 -6.60 11.67 0.60
N GLY A 254 -6.12 10.46 0.28
CA GLY A 254 -6.00 9.99 -1.11
C GLY A 254 -7.33 10.02 -1.86
N SER A 255 -8.42 9.59 -1.22
CA SER A 255 -9.78 9.67 -1.77
C SER A 255 -10.24 11.11 -1.98
N TYR A 256 -9.97 11.99 -0.99
CA TYR A 256 -10.32 13.40 -1.06
C TYR A 256 -9.57 14.17 -2.16
N THR A 257 -8.30 13.83 -2.40
CA THR A 257 -7.47 14.49 -3.42
C THR A 257 -7.51 13.79 -4.78
N SER A 258 -8.38 12.79 -4.95
CA SER A 258 -8.55 12.11 -6.24
C SER A 258 -9.27 13.00 -7.26
N PHE A 259 -9.15 12.63 -8.54
CA PHE A 259 -9.89 13.26 -9.64
C PHE A 259 -11.00 12.30 -10.08
N PRO A 260 -12.15 12.27 -9.36
CA PRO A 260 -13.17 11.27 -9.61
C PRO A 260 -13.86 11.48 -10.96
N PRO A 261 -14.30 10.41 -11.64
CA PRO A 261 -15.05 10.50 -12.89
C PRO A 261 -16.37 11.26 -12.73
N VAL A 262 -17.00 11.13 -11.56
CA VAL A 262 -18.19 11.88 -11.16
C VAL A 262 -17.79 12.87 -10.05
N PRO A 263 -17.81 14.19 -10.29
CA PRO A 263 -17.44 15.20 -9.30
C PRO A 263 -18.22 15.05 -7.99
N GLY A 264 -17.54 15.10 -6.85
CA GLY A 264 -18.15 15.01 -5.53
C GLY A 264 -18.69 13.61 -5.15
N SER A 265 -18.40 12.57 -5.94
CA SER A 265 -18.89 11.21 -5.66
C SER A 265 -18.12 10.48 -4.57
N THR A 266 -16.87 10.88 -4.29
CA THR A 266 -16.00 10.25 -3.28
C THR A 266 -16.49 10.52 -1.86
N ARG A 267 -16.20 9.59 -0.97
CA ARG A 267 -16.64 9.57 0.43
C ARG A 267 -15.46 9.23 1.34
N PRO A 268 -14.46 10.14 1.43
CA PRO A 268 -13.19 9.87 2.09
C PRO A 268 -13.34 9.50 3.57
N LEU A 269 -14.27 10.14 4.29
CA LEU A 269 -14.51 9.88 5.71
C LEU A 269 -15.45 8.69 5.94
N SER A 270 -16.64 8.73 5.36
CA SER A 270 -17.70 7.75 5.65
C SER A 270 -17.46 6.38 5.01
N LYS A 271 -16.57 6.27 4.01
CA LYS A 271 -16.19 5.00 3.40
C LYS A 271 -14.74 4.65 3.69
N THR A 272 -13.78 5.33 3.05
CA THR A 272 -12.37 4.92 3.10
C THR A 272 -11.79 4.97 4.52
N PHE A 273 -11.89 6.11 5.22
CA PHE A 273 -11.40 6.22 6.59
C PHE A 273 -12.08 5.20 7.51
N LEU A 274 -13.41 5.09 7.44
CA LEU A 274 -14.18 4.20 8.30
C LEU A 274 -13.87 2.72 8.03
N PHE A 275 -13.58 2.32 6.78
CA PHE A 275 -13.11 0.97 6.47
C PHE A 275 -11.86 0.61 7.26
N PHE A 276 -10.83 1.46 7.23
CA PHE A 276 -9.58 1.20 7.93
C PHE A 276 -9.77 1.22 9.45
N LEU A 277 -10.53 2.18 9.98
CA LEU A 277 -10.86 2.20 11.41
C LEU A 277 -11.61 0.93 11.83
N ALA A 278 -12.55 0.45 11.02
CA ALA A 278 -13.28 -0.78 11.27
C ALA A 278 -12.34 -2.00 11.36
N GLN A 279 -11.25 -2.07 10.60
CA GLN A 279 -10.26 -3.14 10.73
C GLN A 279 -9.61 -3.18 12.12
N GLY A 280 -9.27 -2.01 12.66
CA GLY A 280 -8.74 -1.89 14.03
C GLY A 280 -9.76 -2.36 15.07
N ILE A 281 -11.01 -1.94 14.93
CA ILE A 281 -12.13 -2.38 15.79
C ILE A 281 -12.34 -3.90 15.68
N GLY A 282 -12.31 -4.46 14.46
CA GLY A 282 -12.46 -5.89 14.22
C GLY A 282 -11.36 -6.73 14.87
N ILE A 283 -10.12 -6.23 14.88
CA ILE A 283 -9.00 -6.87 15.59
C ILE A 283 -9.24 -6.89 17.10
N LEU A 284 -9.73 -5.78 17.66
CA LEU A 284 -10.02 -5.69 19.09
C LEU A 284 -11.18 -6.60 19.47
N ILE A 285 -12.29 -6.57 18.72
CA ILE A 285 -13.45 -7.45 18.94
C ILE A 285 -13.03 -8.91 18.93
N GLN A 286 -12.26 -9.36 17.92
CA GLN A 286 -11.76 -10.73 17.87
C GLN A 286 -10.89 -11.05 19.10
N GLY A 287 -9.99 -10.14 19.45
CA GLY A 287 -9.07 -10.31 20.59
C GLY A 287 -9.79 -10.40 21.94
N TYR A 288 -10.83 -9.60 22.17
CA TYR A 288 -11.63 -9.65 23.40
C TYR A 288 -12.55 -10.86 23.43
N ALA A 289 -13.25 -11.15 22.33
CA ALA A 289 -14.16 -12.31 22.24
C ALA A 289 -13.41 -13.62 22.47
N THR A 290 -12.25 -13.81 21.83
CA THR A 290 -11.44 -15.02 22.01
C THR A 290 -10.92 -15.20 23.45
N ARG A 291 -10.66 -14.11 24.18
CA ARG A 291 -10.33 -14.18 25.62
C ARG A 291 -11.55 -14.52 26.46
N ALA A 292 -12.68 -13.87 26.21
CA ALA A 292 -13.92 -14.06 26.98
C ALA A 292 -14.44 -15.50 26.91
N ILE A 293 -14.37 -16.13 25.73
CA ILE A 293 -14.77 -17.53 25.56
C ILE A 293 -13.69 -18.54 25.99
N GLY A 294 -12.55 -18.08 26.50
CA GLY A 294 -11.45 -18.96 26.90
C GLY A 294 -10.89 -19.79 25.75
N SER A 295 -10.79 -19.23 24.53
CA SER A 295 -10.50 -19.98 23.29
C SER A 295 -9.21 -20.80 23.33
N ARG A 296 -8.27 -20.46 24.22
CA ARG A 296 -7.03 -21.23 24.45
C ARG A 296 -7.29 -22.69 24.85
N SER A 297 -8.44 -22.98 25.44
CA SER A 297 -8.88 -24.35 25.78
C SER A 297 -9.36 -25.16 24.57
N PHE A 298 -9.64 -24.50 23.44
CA PHE A 298 -10.18 -25.18 22.25
C PHE A 298 -9.08 -25.86 21.43
N PRO A 299 -9.42 -26.95 20.71
CA PRO A 299 -8.51 -27.58 19.75
C PRO A 299 -7.94 -26.58 18.74
N VAL A 300 -6.70 -26.80 18.32
CA VAL A 300 -5.99 -25.90 17.38
C VAL A 300 -6.79 -25.69 16.10
N VAL A 301 -7.35 -26.76 15.54
CA VAL A 301 -8.15 -26.71 14.30
C VAL A 301 -9.37 -25.79 14.47
N LEU A 302 -10.10 -25.90 15.58
CA LEU A 302 -11.26 -25.06 15.84
C LEU A 302 -10.89 -23.58 15.93
N ARG A 303 -9.76 -23.26 16.58
CA ARG A 303 -9.24 -21.89 16.64
C ARG A 303 -8.84 -21.37 15.26
N GLN A 304 -8.16 -22.18 14.45
CA GLN A 304 -7.70 -21.80 13.12
C GLN A 304 -8.88 -21.58 12.15
N VAL A 305 -9.85 -22.49 12.15
CA VAL A 305 -11.08 -22.34 11.36
C VAL A 305 -11.87 -21.12 11.82
N GLY A 306 -12.03 -20.93 13.15
CA GLY A 306 -12.69 -19.74 13.69
C GLY A 306 -12.00 -18.44 13.28
N ASN A 307 -10.66 -18.42 13.29
CA ASN A 307 -9.88 -17.28 12.81
C ASN A 307 -10.11 -17.00 11.32
N LEU A 308 -10.10 -18.03 10.48
CA LEU A 308 -10.36 -17.89 9.05
C LEU A 308 -11.78 -17.37 8.78
N VAL A 309 -12.80 -18.03 9.35
CA VAL A 309 -14.21 -17.69 9.16
C VAL A 309 -14.49 -16.26 9.63
N TYR A 310 -14.03 -15.88 10.82
CA TYR A 310 -14.17 -14.52 11.31
C TYR A 310 -13.53 -13.50 10.35
N THR A 311 -12.30 -13.77 9.90
CA THR A 311 -11.59 -12.87 8.99
C THR A 311 -12.32 -12.70 7.66
N LEU A 312 -12.79 -13.79 7.06
CA LEU A 312 -13.52 -13.76 5.80
C LEU A 312 -14.84 -13.00 5.92
N ILE A 313 -15.66 -13.32 6.93
CA ILE A 313 -16.94 -12.64 7.16
C ILE A 313 -16.71 -11.15 7.39
N PHE A 314 -15.75 -10.80 8.26
CA PHE A 314 -15.47 -9.42 8.60
C PHE A 314 -14.99 -8.61 7.37
N LEU A 315 -14.10 -9.19 6.56
CA LEU A 315 -13.62 -8.53 5.35
C LEU A 315 -14.71 -8.41 4.28
N VAL A 316 -15.52 -9.45 4.05
CA VAL A 316 -16.64 -9.38 3.09
C VAL A 316 -17.65 -8.31 3.50
N PHE A 317 -17.89 -8.13 4.79
CA PHE A 317 -18.82 -7.11 5.30
C PHE A 317 -18.26 -5.69 5.21
N THR A 318 -16.96 -5.50 5.47
CA THR A 318 -16.35 -4.16 5.54
C THR A 318 -15.74 -3.69 4.21
N ALA A 319 -15.21 -4.59 3.39
CA ALA A 319 -14.54 -4.27 2.13
C ALA A 319 -15.38 -3.47 1.10
N PRO A 320 -16.72 -3.65 0.98
CA PRO A 320 -17.53 -2.85 0.07
C PRO A 320 -17.34 -1.33 0.24
N MET A 321 -17.11 -0.88 1.47
CA MET A 321 -16.85 0.52 1.77
C MET A 321 -15.62 1.05 1.01
N LEU A 322 -14.49 0.35 1.12
CA LEU A 322 -13.25 0.73 0.44
C LEU A 322 -13.35 0.50 -1.07
N THR A 323 -13.90 -0.64 -1.49
CA THR A 323 -14.03 -1.01 -2.90
C THR A 323 -14.85 0.01 -3.67
N GLU A 324 -15.99 0.43 -3.12
CA GLU A 324 -16.85 1.42 -3.78
C GLU A 324 -16.18 2.80 -3.84
N ASP A 325 -15.54 3.25 -2.76
CA ASP A 325 -14.87 4.56 -2.77
C ASP A 325 -13.66 4.57 -3.72
N THR A 326 -12.90 3.48 -3.76
CA THR A 326 -11.75 3.32 -4.67
C THR A 326 -12.17 3.39 -6.14
N ALA A 327 -13.31 2.76 -6.49
CA ALA A 327 -13.86 2.86 -7.84
C ALA A 327 -14.28 4.30 -8.18
N ARG A 328 -14.96 4.99 -7.26
CA ARG A 328 -15.36 6.39 -7.44
C ARG A 328 -14.19 7.35 -7.52
N CYS A 329 -13.06 7.03 -6.88
CA CYS A 329 -11.81 7.78 -7.03
C CYS A 329 -11.21 7.69 -8.46
N GLY A 330 -11.73 6.81 -9.33
CA GLY A 330 -11.20 6.58 -10.67
C GLY A 330 -9.91 5.77 -10.69
N VAL A 331 -9.52 5.13 -9.57
CA VAL A 331 -8.25 4.41 -9.45
C VAL A 331 -8.08 3.34 -10.53
N TRP A 332 -9.17 2.68 -10.92
CA TRP A 332 -9.14 1.62 -11.93
C TRP A 332 -9.05 2.13 -13.37
N LEU A 333 -9.24 3.43 -13.60
CA LEU A 333 -9.12 4.03 -14.92
C LEU A 333 -7.66 4.22 -15.33
N PHE A 334 -6.76 4.41 -14.36
CA PHE A 334 -5.33 4.50 -14.60
C PHE A 334 -4.81 3.29 -15.39
N GLU A 335 -4.01 3.52 -16.42
CA GLU A 335 -3.55 2.51 -17.38
C GLU A 335 -2.04 2.23 -17.21
N PRO A 336 -1.65 1.34 -16.28
CA PRO A 336 -0.23 1.13 -15.97
C PRO A 336 0.55 0.40 -17.06
N LEU A 337 -0.12 -0.28 -18.00
CA LEU A 337 0.53 -1.16 -18.97
C LEU A 337 0.51 -0.54 -20.38
N PRO A 338 1.66 -0.46 -21.08
CA PRO A 338 1.72 0.08 -22.44
C PRO A 338 1.02 -0.81 -23.46
N VAL A 339 1.07 -2.13 -23.24
CA VAL A 339 0.53 -3.15 -24.13
C VAL A 339 -0.35 -4.12 -23.36
N SER A 340 -1.54 -4.39 -23.87
CA SER A 340 -2.47 -5.37 -23.32
C SER A 340 -2.59 -6.58 -24.24
N LEU A 341 -2.20 -7.75 -23.74
CA LEU A 341 -2.36 -9.01 -24.47
C LEU A 341 -3.81 -9.46 -24.44
N VAL A 342 -4.44 -9.43 -23.25
CA VAL A 342 -5.82 -9.89 -23.06
C VAL A 342 -6.78 -9.05 -23.88
N ARG A 343 -6.69 -7.71 -23.79
CA ARG A 343 -7.56 -6.81 -24.56
C ARG A 343 -7.22 -6.85 -26.06
N GLY A 344 -5.95 -7.06 -26.42
CA GLY A 344 -5.52 -7.31 -27.79
C GLY A 344 -6.21 -8.52 -28.41
N VAL A 345 -6.19 -9.67 -27.72
CA VAL A 345 -6.87 -10.91 -28.15
C VAL A 345 -8.39 -10.73 -28.22
N ARG A 346 -8.97 -9.91 -27.34
CA ARG A 346 -10.41 -9.55 -27.37
C ARG A 346 -10.78 -8.54 -28.46
N GLY A 347 -9.83 -8.11 -29.31
CA GLY A 347 -10.08 -7.14 -30.38
C GLY A 347 -10.25 -5.69 -29.90
N GLN A 348 -9.92 -5.38 -28.64
CA GLN A 348 -10.02 -4.04 -28.05
C GLN A 348 -8.73 -3.21 -28.22
N GLY A 349 -7.79 -3.70 -29.03
CA GLY A 349 -6.51 -3.07 -29.33
C GLY A 349 -5.37 -3.45 -28.36
N TRP A 350 -4.17 -3.63 -28.93
CA TRP A 350 -2.97 -4.04 -28.19
C TRP A 350 -2.30 -2.88 -27.46
N ARG A 351 -2.14 -1.73 -28.13
CA ARG A 351 -1.47 -0.55 -27.57
C ARG A 351 -2.45 0.24 -26.72
N ARG A 352 -2.10 0.48 -25.46
CA ARG A 352 -2.93 1.21 -24.51
C ARG A 352 -2.49 2.65 -24.32
N TRP A 353 -1.21 2.93 -24.52
CA TRP A 353 -0.68 4.28 -24.47
C TRP A 353 -0.73 4.89 -25.87
N ASN A 354 -1.60 5.86 -26.05
CA ASN A 354 -1.89 6.48 -27.34
C ASN A 354 -1.97 8.02 -27.25
N ARG A 355 -1.73 8.60 -26.07
CA ARG A 355 -1.63 10.05 -25.83
C ARG A 355 -0.38 10.37 -25.03
N ALA A 356 0.01 11.65 -25.01
CA ALA A 356 1.06 12.13 -24.12
C ALA A 356 0.67 11.83 -22.67
N TRP A 357 1.51 11.04 -22.00
CA TRP A 357 1.36 10.65 -20.60
C TRP A 357 1.46 11.82 -19.65
N LEU A 358 2.22 12.84 -20.05
CA LEU A 358 2.41 14.07 -19.32
C LEU A 358 1.77 15.19 -20.12
N GLY A 359 1.01 16.04 -19.44
CA GLY A 359 0.65 17.31 -20.03
C GLY A 359 0.52 18.41 -19.02
N ARG A 360 0.57 19.61 -19.57
CA ARG A 360 0.49 20.85 -18.83
C ARG A 360 -0.96 21.30 -18.82
N TRP A 361 -1.49 21.50 -17.63
CA TRP A 361 -2.72 22.24 -17.42
C TRP A 361 -2.35 23.65 -16.97
N GLU A 362 -3.02 24.63 -17.56
CA GLU A 362 -2.91 26.02 -17.17
C GLU A 362 -4.23 26.48 -16.56
N ASP A 363 -4.12 27.20 -15.44
CA ASP A 363 -5.26 27.85 -14.84
C ASP A 363 -5.88 28.84 -15.85
N PRO A 364 -7.20 28.81 -16.06
CA PRO A 364 -7.88 29.74 -16.98
C PRO A 364 -7.65 31.22 -16.63
N GLU A 365 -7.34 31.52 -15.36
CA GLU A 365 -7.05 32.88 -14.89
C GLU A 365 -5.53 33.18 -14.85
N GLY A 366 -4.70 32.31 -15.43
CA GLY A 366 -3.26 32.53 -15.61
C GLY A 366 -2.44 32.40 -14.32
N ARG A 367 -3.00 31.83 -13.25
CA ARG A 367 -2.28 31.64 -11.99
C ARG A 367 -1.30 30.48 -12.08
N TRP A 368 0.00 30.78 -12.07
CA TRP A 368 1.05 29.76 -12.21
C TRP A 368 1.04 28.69 -11.11
N TRP A 369 0.61 29.03 -9.89
CA TRP A 369 0.51 28.08 -8.77
C TRP A 369 -0.74 27.18 -8.83
N GLU A 370 -1.69 27.52 -9.71
CA GLU A 370 -2.80 26.68 -10.16
C GLU A 370 -2.54 26.20 -11.59
N SER A 371 -1.30 26.17 -12.03
CA SER A 371 -0.91 25.52 -13.28
C SER A 371 0.05 24.40 -12.92
N GLY A 372 0.05 23.32 -13.69
CA GLY A 372 0.76 22.12 -13.28
C GLY A 372 1.00 21.15 -14.42
N HIS A 373 1.92 20.23 -14.17
CA HIS A 373 2.10 19.07 -15.03
C HIS A 373 1.41 17.91 -14.36
N GLY A 374 0.45 17.31 -15.06
CA GLY A 374 -0.26 16.11 -14.63
C GLY A 374 0.15 14.93 -15.50
N ALA A 375 0.12 13.74 -14.90
CA ALA A 375 0.03 12.53 -15.69
C ALA A 375 -1.45 12.28 -16.03
N PHE A 376 -1.78 12.09 -17.31
CA PHE A 376 -3.16 11.87 -17.78
C PHE A 376 -3.56 10.39 -17.79
#